data_AF-A0A397JJ90-F1
#
_entry.id   AF-A0A397JJ90-F1
#
_cell.length_a   1.000
_cell.length_b   1.000
_cell.length_c   1.000
_cell.angle_alpha   90.00
_cell.angle_beta   90.00
_cell.angle_gamma   90.00
#
_symmetry.space_group_name_H-M   'P 1'
#
loop_
_entity.id
_entity.type
_entity.pdbx_description
1 polymer ?
#
loop_
_entity_poly.entity_id
_entity_poly.type
_entity_poly.pdbx_seq_one_letter_code
_entity_poly.pdbx_strand_id
1 'polypeptide(L)'
;MVGFTAPTLILFLYLNQITANNLNEVVNEINEFSISDEESEKDYGICEECGNENTDENWCLKCNSQRFQQNFGNWTSGNKDVDAIIQESQSNSTNLHLFVEWVPYSQFEDIKYIDKGGFGKIYSAIWKEEPIVSWDIRKK
;
A
#
# COMPACT_ATOMS: atom_id res chain seq x y z
N MET A 1 -22.10 0.04 -22.10
CA MET A 1 -21.52 -1.08 -21.32
C MET A 1 -20.07 -1.20 -21.73
N VAL A 2 -19.17 -0.67 -20.91
CA VAL A 2 -17.73 -0.99 -20.99
C VAL A 2 -17.39 -1.66 -19.68
N GLY A 3 -17.18 -2.97 -19.76
CA GLY A 3 -16.78 -3.79 -18.63
C GLY A 3 -15.30 -3.59 -18.39
N PHE A 4 -14.96 -3.02 -17.25
CA PHE A 4 -13.62 -3.11 -16.70
C PHE A 4 -13.56 -4.38 -15.86
N THR A 5 -13.20 -5.51 -16.48
CA THR A 5 -12.65 -6.64 -15.73
C THR A 5 -11.16 -6.37 -15.58
N ALA A 6 -10.79 -5.59 -14.58
CA ALA A 6 -9.41 -5.60 -14.12
C ALA A 6 -9.27 -6.81 -13.19
N PRO A 7 -8.48 -7.85 -13.55
CA PRO A 7 -8.13 -8.87 -12.60
C PRO A 7 -7.21 -8.18 -11.61
N THR A 8 -7.76 -7.78 -10.46
CA THR A 8 -7.00 -7.23 -9.35
C THR A 8 -6.05 -8.34 -8.91
N LEU A 9 -4.84 -8.32 -9.49
CA LEU A 9 -3.67 -8.99 -8.96
C LEU A 9 -3.51 -8.43 -7.55
N ILE A 10 -4.12 -9.17 -6.62
CA ILE A 10 -3.66 -9.39 -5.27
C ILE A 10 -2.15 -9.12 -5.25
N LEU A 11 -1.82 -8.03 -4.56
CA LEU A 11 -0.50 -7.47 -4.34
C LEU A 11 0.39 -8.44 -3.52
N PHE A 12 0.60 -9.67 -4.00
CA PHE A 12 1.38 -10.71 -3.32
C PHE A 12 2.69 -11.07 -4.04
N LEU A 13 3.20 -10.24 -4.97
CA LEU A 13 4.49 -10.53 -5.61
C LEU A 13 5.64 -9.57 -5.29
N TYR A 14 5.48 -8.51 -4.49
CA TYR A 14 6.61 -7.60 -4.28
C TYR A 14 7.54 -7.93 -3.10
N LEU A 15 7.17 -8.82 -2.17
CA LEU A 15 7.98 -9.02 -0.95
C LEU A 15 8.92 -10.23 -0.94
N ASN A 16 9.04 -11.01 -2.04
CA ASN A 16 9.96 -12.16 -2.09
C ASN A 16 11.06 -12.10 -3.17
N GLN A 17 11.25 -10.95 -3.84
CA GLN A 17 12.43 -10.75 -4.71
C GLN A 17 13.69 -10.37 -3.92
N ILE A 18 13.56 -9.99 -2.64
CA ILE A 18 14.69 -9.65 -1.76
C ILE A 18 15.23 -10.92 -1.08
N THR A 19 15.65 -11.93 -1.84
CA THR A 19 16.48 -13.03 -1.29
C THR A 19 17.65 -13.45 -2.20
N ALA A 20 18.07 -12.61 -3.15
CA ALA A 20 19.26 -12.92 -3.95
C ALA A 20 20.19 -11.75 -4.29
N ASN A 21 19.83 -10.49 -4.02
CA ASN A 21 20.65 -9.35 -4.41
C ASN A 21 21.02 -8.51 -3.19
N ASN A 22 22.29 -8.10 -3.14
CA ASN A 22 22.88 -7.27 -2.09
C ASN A 22 22.00 -6.02 -1.90
N LEU A 23 21.48 -5.80 -0.68
CA LEU A 23 20.61 -4.66 -0.35
C LEU A 23 21.18 -3.33 -0.86
N ASN A 24 22.52 -3.20 -0.86
CA ASN A 24 23.21 -1.99 -1.29
C ASN A 24 23.18 -1.79 -2.81
N GLU A 25 23.13 -2.87 -3.60
CA GLU A 25 23.06 -2.81 -5.07
C GLU A 25 21.65 -2.37 -5.51
N VAL A 26 20.62 -2.92 -4.87
CA VAL A 26 19.22 -2.50 -5.08
C VAL A 26 19.00 -1.04 -4.67
N VAL A 27 19.54 -0.62 -3.52
CA VAL A 27 19.44 0.77 -3.07
C VAL A 27 20.15 1.73 -4.04
N ASN A 28 21.30 1.33 -4.60
CA ASN A 28 22.03 2.18 -5.55
C ASN A 28 21.32 2.30 -6.90
N GLU A 29 20.72 1.22 -7.42
CA GLU A 29 19.93 1.27 -8.66
C GLU A 29 18.66 2.13 -8.48
N ILE A 30 18.02 2.08 -7.31
CA ILE A 30 16.88 2.96 -6.97
C ILE A 30 17.31 4.43 -6.91
N ASN A 31 18.49 4.71 -6.35
CA ASN A 31 19.04 6.06 -6.25
C ASN A 31 19.46 6.64 -7.61
N GLU A 32 19.92 5.82 -8.55
CA GLU A 32 20.34 6.28 -9.88
C GLU A 32 19.13 6.62 -10.77
N PHE A 33 18.01 5.94 -10.59
CA PHE A 33 16.74 6.23 -11.29
C PHE A 33 16.08 7.53 -10.81
N SER A 34 16.40 8.01 -9.61
CA SER A 34 15.74 9.16 -8.98
C SER A 34 16.40 10.53 -9.27
N ILE A 35 17.46 10.59 -10.09
CA ILE A 35 18.24 11.84 -10.30
C ILE A 35 17.93 12.57 -11.64
N SER A 36 17.11 12.04 -12.56
CA SER A 36 16.94 12.67 -13.89
C SER A 36 15.68 13.51 -14.12
N ASP A 37 14.76 13.65 -13.16
CA ASP A 37 13.60 14.50 -13.33
C ASP A 37 13.70 15.72 -12.41
N GLU A 38 13.85 16.92 -13.00
CA GLU A 38 13.51 18.16 -12.32
C GLU A 38 12.01 18.10 -11.97
N GLU A 39 11.70 17.53 -10.80
CA GLU A 39 10.37 17.61 -10.22
C GLU A 39 10.08 19.09 -9.95
N SER A 40 9.30 19.71 -10.83
CA SER A 40 8.52 20.86 -10.40
C SER A 40 7.74 20.40 -9.16
N GLU A 41 8.02 20.98 -7.99
CA GLU A 41 7.25 20.76 -6.78
C GLU A 41 5.76 20.95 -7.13
N LYS A 42 5.05 19.83 -7.31
CA LYS A 42 3.63 19.87 -7.60
C LYS A 42 2.94 20.32 -6.32
N ASP A 43 2.32 21.49 -6.37
CA ASP A 43 1.48 21.98 -5.29
C ASP A 43 0.16 21.21 -5.28
N TYR A 44 0.04 20.25 -4.35
CA TYR A 44 -1.20 19.49 -4.10
C TYR A 44 -2.16 20.22 -3.14
N GLY A 45 -1.83 21.47 -2.78
CA GLY A 45 -2.60 22.31 -1.89
C GLY A 45 -2.48 21.92 -0.41
N ILE A 46 -3.30 22.57 0.40
CA ILE A 46 -3.33 22.40 1.85
C ILE A 46 -4.42 21.41 2.25
N CYS A 47 -4.10 20.50 3.16
CA CYS A 47 -5.02 19.57 3.77
C CYS A 47 -6.11 20.31 4.57
N GLU A 48 -7.37 20.12 4.19
CA GLU A 48 -8.52 20.74 4.86
C GLU A 48 -8.71 20.30 6.32
N GLU A 49 -8.15 19.15 6.71
CA GLU A 49 -8.30 18.60 8.06
C GLU A 49 -7.29 19.15 9.06
N CYS A 50 -6.02 19.29 8.66
CA CYS A 50 -4.94 19.65 9.59
C CYS A 50 -4.15 20.91 9.21
N GLY A 51 -4.36 21.48 8.02
CA GLY A 51 -3.68 22.69 7.57
C GLY A 51 -2.24 22.50 7.09
N ASN A 52 -1.74 21.26 7.02
CA ASN A 52 -0.44 20.94 6.42
C ASN A 52 -0.55 20.76 4.90
N GLU A 53 0.57 20.86 4.19
CA GLU A 53 0.65 20.52 2.76
C GLU A 53 0.25 19.05 2.51
N ASN A 54 -0.48 18.84 1.42
CA ASN A 54 -0.76 17.51 0.90
C ASN A 54 0.47 16.98 0.16
N THR A 55 0.70 15.67 0.25
CA THR A 55 1.80 15.00 -0.45
C THR A 55 1.37 14.39 -1.79
N ASP A 56 0.06 14.31 -2.05
CA ASP A 56 -0.54 13.99 -3.35
C ASP A 56 -1.99 14.51 -3.43
N GLU A 57 -2.61 14.39 -4.59
CA GLU A 57 -4.03 14.69 -4.80
C GLU A 57 -4.89 13.89 -3.81
N ASN A 58 -5.63 14.62 -2.97
CA ASN A 58 -6.47 14.05 -1.89
C ASN A 58 -5.70 13.21 -0.85
N TRP A 59 -4.38 13.38 -0.70
CA TRP A 59 -3.57 12.66 0.28
C TRP A 59 -2.75 13.59 1.17
N CYS A 60 -3.02 13.52 2.48
CA CYS A 60 -2.20 14.16 3.49
C CYS A 60 -1.46 13.09 4.29
N LEU A 61 -0.13 13.01 4.11
CA LEU A 61 0.74 12.07 4.82
C LEU A 61 0.47 12.07 6.33
N LYS A 62 0.43 13.24 6.96
CA LYS A 62 0.22 13.34 8.41
C LYS A 62 -1.12 12.77 8.85
N CYS A 63 -2.22 13.16 8.22
CA CYS A 63 -3.56 12.68 8.59
C CYS A 63 -3.70 11.17 8.33
N ASN A 64 -3.24 10.70 7.17
CA ASN A 64 -3.41 9.30 6.79
C ASN A 64 -2.51 8.38 7.63
N SER A 65 -1.26 8.76 7.87
CA SER A 65 -0.35 8.05 8.79
C SER A 65 -0.97 7.94 10.19
N GLN A 66 -1.54 9.03 10.71
CA GLN A 66 -2.19 9.03 12.01
C GLN A 66 -3.42 8.09 12.06
N ARG A 67 -4.25 8.05 11.00
CA ARG A 67 -5.39 7.11 10.90
C ARG A 67 -4.93 5.66 10.92
N PHE A 68 -3.88 5.32 10.15
CA PHE A 68 -3.33 3.98 10.14
C PHE A 68 -2.77 3.59 11.52
N GLN A 69 -1.98 4.47 12.14
CA GLN A 69 -1.39 4.24 13.45
C GLN A 69 -2.44 3.97 14.54
N GLN A 70 -3.59 4.65 14.50
CA GLN A 70 -4.71 4.39 15.41
C GLN A 70 -5.28 2.97 15.27
N ASN A 71 -5.12 2.34 14.11
CA ASN A 71 -5.62 1.00 13.82
C ASN A 71 -4.57 -0.11 13.95
N PHE A 72 -3.29 0.19 14.20
CA PHE A 72 -2.24 -0.83 14.31
C PHE A 72 -2.48 -1.85 15.45
N GLY A 73 -3.19 -1.45 16.50
CA GLY A 73 -3.59 -2.36 17.58
C GLY A 73 -4.77 -3.27 17.26
N ASN A 74 -5.50 -3.00 16.17
CA ASN A 74 -6.74 -3.69 15.82
C ASN A 74 -6.55 -4.91 14.92
N TRP A 75 -5.33 -5.14 14.43
CA TRP A 75 -5.02 -6.26 13.55
C TRP A 75 -3.59 -6.76 13.75
N THR A 76 -3.35 -8.01 13.36
CA THR A 76 -2.03 -8.61 13.22
C THR A 76 -2.11 -9.73 12.19
N SER A 77 -1.05 -9.93 11.42
CA SER A 77 -0.90 -11.09 10.55
C SER A 77 -0.49 -12.35 11.31
N GLY A 78 -0.17 -12.23 12.60
CA GLY A 78 0.49 -13.28 13.37
C GLY A 78 2.01 -13.37 13.12
N ASN A 79 2.55 -12.56 12.21
CA ASN A 79 3.99 -12.44 11.94
C ASN A 79 4.45 -10.99 12.15
N LYS A 80 5.33 -10.78 13.15
CA LYS A 80 5.79 -9.44 13.54
C LYS A 80 6.59 -8.73 12.44
N ASP A 81 7.33 -9.45 11.62
CA ASP A 81 8.13 -8.86 10.55
C ASP A 81 7.23 -8.36 9.42
N VAL A 82 6.19 -9.13 9.09
CA VAL A 82 5.16 -8.72 8.12
C VAL A 82 4.38 -7.51 8.65
N ASP A 83 3.97 -7.56 9.92
CA ASP A 83 3.26 -6.45 10.56
C ASP A 83 4.11 -5.16 10.52
N ALA A 84 5.41 -5.25 10.81
CA ALA A 84 6.32 -4.11 10.78
C ALA A 84 6.43 -3.49 9.37
N ILE A 85 6.58 -4.31 8.32
CA ILE A 85 6.67 -3.83 6.93
C ILE A 85 5.38 -3.08 6.53
N ILE A 86 4.21 -3.64 6.88
CA ILE A 86 2.93 -3.02 6.55
C ILE A 86 2.75 -1.71 7.31
N GLN A 87 3.06 -1.69 8.62
CA GLN A 87 2.97 -0.49 9.44
C GLN A 87 3.93 0.63 8.99
N GLU A 88 5.15 0.26 8.57
CA GLU A 88 6.13 1.19 8.02
C GLU A 88 5.64 1.79 6.70
N SER A 89 5.12 0.95 5.80
CA SER A 89 4.53 1.39 4.53
C SER A 89 3.36 2.35 4.76
N GLN A 90 2.43 2.01 5.65
CA GLN A 90 1.26 2.85 5.98
C GLN A 90 1.65 4.16 6.68
N SER A 91 2.71 4.17 7.49
CA SER A 91 3.15 5.36 8.23
C SER A 91 3.85 6.38 7.36
N ASN A 92 4.50 5.94 6.28
CA ASN A 92 5.36 6.79 5.44
C ASN A 92 4.82 7.04 4.03
N SER A 93 3.68 6.46 3.67
CA SER A 93 3.15 6.61 2.31
C SER A 93 2.74 8.04 2.00
N THR A 94 3.32 8.59 0.94
CA THR A 94 3.04 9.93 0.44
C THR A 94 1.85 9.99 -0.52
N ASN A 95 1.33 8.84 -0.96
CA ASN A 95 0.14 8.77 -1.81
C ASN A 95 -0.64 7.45 -1.68
N LEU A 96 -1.71 7.32 -2.46
CA LEU A 96 -2.61 6.15 -2.49
C LEU A 96 -1.98 4.89 -3.09
N HIS A 97 -0.89 5.02 -3.85
CA HIS A 97 -0.26 3.92 -4.58
C HIS A 97 0.94 3.32 -3.85
N LEU A 98 1.46 3.99 -2.82
CA LEU A 98 2.70 3.62 -2.13
C LEU A 98 2.49 2.91 -0.79
N PHE A 99 1.25 2.76 -0.32
CA PHE A 99 0.97 2.02 0.92
C PHE A 99 0.49 0.59 0.66
N VAL A 100 0.81 -0.32 1.58
CA VAL A 100 0.24 -1.67 1.63
C VAL A 100 -1.01 -1.66 2.52
N GLU A 101 -2.16 -1.96 1.94
CA GLU A 101 -3.40 -2.11 2.71
C GLU A 101 -3.45 -3.46 3.43
N TRP A 102 -3.75 -3.44 4.74
CA TRP A 102 -4.04 -4.67 5.48
C TRP A 102 -5.51 -5.05 5.31
N VAL A 103 -5.76 -6.24 4.77
CA VAL A 103 -7.11 -6.78 4.57
C VAL A 103 -7.25 -8.10 5.34
N PRO A 104 -8.15 -8.21 6.33
CA PRO A 104 -8.31 -9.43 7.09
C PRO A 104 -8.87 -10.55 6.22
N TYR A 105 -8.41 -11.78 6.45
CA TYR A 105 -8.77 -12.94 5.62
C TYR A 105 -10.28 -13.16 5.46
N SER A 106 -11.07 -12.78 6.48
CA SER A 106 -12.54 -12.87 6.45
C SER A 106 -13.22 -12.00 5.39
N GLN A 107 -12.50 -11.03 4.81
CA GLN A 107 -12.97 -10.17 3.71
C GLN A 107 -12.83 -10.82 2.34
N PHE A 108 -12.25 -12.03 2.27
CA PHE A 108 -12.11 -12.78 1.04
C PHE A 108 -13.16 -13.90 0.94
N GLU A 109 -13.78 -13.99 -0.22
CA GLU A 109 -14.75 -15.01 -0.63
C GLU A 109 -14.26 -15.76 -1.88
N ASP A 110 -14.89 -16.90 -2.18
CA ASP A 110 -14.59 -17.71 -3.37
C ASP A 110 -13.09 -17.99 -3.58
N ILE A 111 -12.39 -18.29 -2.48
CA ILE A 111 -10.95 -18.54 -2.46
C ILE A 111 -10.64 -19.83 -3.22
N LYS A 112 -9.94 -19.71 -4.34
CA LYS A 112 -9.59 -20.81 -5.25
C LYS A 112 -8.09 -20.89 -5.41
N TYR A 113 -7.56 -22.10 -5.29
CA TYR A 113 -6.16 -22.37 -5.59
C TYR A 113 -5.90 -22.20 -7.09
N ILE A 114 -4.83 -21.47 -7.43
CA ILE A 114 -4.36 -21.30 -8.81
C ILE A 114 -3.16 -22.22 -9.05
N ASP A 115 -2.08 -22.01 -8.32
CA ASP A 115 -0.82 -22.72 -8.53
C ASP A 115 0.12 -22.64 -7.32
N LYS A 116 1.28 -23.29 -7.39
CA LYS A 116 2.36 -23.20 -6.41
C LYS A 116 3.62 -22.68 -7.10
N GLY A 117 4.06 -21.50 -6.67
CA GLY A 117 5.36 -20.93 -7.08
C GLY A 117 6.49 -21.35 -6.15
N GLY A 118 7.70 -20.85 -6.43
CA GLY A 118 8.89 -21.08 -5.60
C GLY A 118 8.76 -20.56 -4.16
N PHE A 119 7.89 -19.56 -3.94
CA PHE A 119 7.76 -18.84 -2.67
C PHE A 119 6.43 -19.09 -1.95
N GLY A 120 5.56 -19.96 -2.47
CA GLY A 120 4.27 -20.22 -1.82
C GLY A 120 3.18 -20.71 -2.77
N LYS A 121 1.97 -20.82 -2.24
CA LYS A 121 0.76 -21.14 -2.99
C LYS A 121 0.07 -19.85 -3.42
N ILE A 122 -0.46 -19.84 -4.63
CA ILE A 122 -1.17 -18.73 -5.25
C ILE A 122 -2.66 -19.05 -5.22
N TYR A 123 -3.45 -18.07 -4.79
CA TYR A 123 -4.90 -18.17 -4.71
C TYR A 123 -5.55 -16.95 -5.38
N SER A 124 -6.71 -17.15 -6.00
CA SER A 124 -7.63 -16.06 -6.37
C SER A 124 -8.73 -15.98 -5.33
N ALA A 125 -9.24 -14.77 -5.06
CA ALA A 125 -10.38 -14.55 -4.20
C ALA A 125 -11.18 -13.33 -4.66
N ILE A 126 -12.43 -13.24 -4.22
CA ILE A 126 -13.26 -12.04 -4.31
C ILE A 126 -13.06 -11.26 -3.00
N TRP A 127 -12.68 -9.99 -3.09
CA TRP A 127 -12.66 -9.08 -1.94
C TRP A 127 -14.04 -8.43 -1.79
N LYS A 128 -14.67 -8.59 -0.63
CA LYS A 128 -16.04 -8.08 -0.36
C LYS A 128 -16.13 -6.57 -0.27
N GLU A 129 -15.09 -5.96 0.29
CA GLU A 129 -14.99 -4.51 0.47
C GLU A 129 -14.13 -3.91 -0.64
N GLU A 130 -14.18 -2.59 -0.77
CA GLU A 130 -13.40 -1.86 -1.77
C GLU A 130 -12.06 -1.40 -1.17
N PRO A 131 -10.99 -1.30 -1.98
CA PRO A 131 -9.73 -0.73 -1.53
C PRO A 131 -9.89 0.70 -1.04
N ILE A 132 -9.02 1.11 -0.12
CA ILE A 132 -8.96 2.50 0.35
C ILE A 132 -8.47 3.39 -0.80
N VAL A 133 -9.39 4.16 -1.37
CA VAL A 133 -9.11 5.16 -2.41
C VAL A 133 -9.18 6.60 -1.89
N SER A 134 -9.83 6.84 -0.74
CA SER A 134 -9.87 8.13 -0.04
C SER A 134 -10.48 7.97 1.35
N TRP A 135 -10.29 8.96 2.22
CA TRP A 135 -10.96 9.03 3.53
C TRP A 135 -12.03 10.12 3.53
N ASP A 136 -13.27 9.78 3.92
CA ASP A 136 -14.33 10.77 4.10
C ASP A 136 -14.09 11.60 5.36
N ILE A 137 -13.46 12.76 5.19
CA ILE A 137 -13.13 13.69 6.28
C ILE A 137 -14.36 14.24 7.03
N ARG A 138 -15.58 14.07 6.49
CA ARG A 138 -16.83 14.60 7.06
C ARG A 138 -17.59 13.59 7.92
N LYS A 139 -17.21 12.31 7.91
CA LYS A 139 -17.79 11.28 8.79
C LYS A 139 -16.88 11.09 9.99
N LYS A 140 -17.12 11.88 11.05
CA LYS A 140 -16.57 11.65 12.39
C LYS A 140 -17.64 11.06 13.31
#